data_AF-A0A5E8AB29-F1
#
_entry.id   AF-A0A5E8AB29-F1
#
_cell.length_a   1.000
_cell.length_b   1.000
_cell.length_c   1.000
_cell.angle_alpha   90.00
_cell.angle_beta   90.00
_cell.angle_gamma   90.00
#
_symmetry.space_group_name_H-M   'P 1'
#
loop_
_entity.id
_entity.type
_entity.pdbx_description
1 polymer ?
#
loop_
_entity_poly.entity_id
_entity_poly.type
_entity_poly.pdbx_seq_one_letter_code
_entity_poly.pdbx_strand_id
1 'polypeptide(L)' 'MVIEKTKDELIIRLPSTVNVEETEDFLRYLRYQEITSKFKVKQVDVNKLAKSISRSWFESNKSKFLNEDNS' A
#
# COMPACT_ATOMS: atom_id res chain seq x y z
N MET A 1 14.20 -11.71 -7.47
CA MET A 1 13.90 -10.47 -6.73
C MET A 1 15.17 -9.66 -6.64
N VAL A 2 15.11 -8.34 -6.83
CA VAL A 2 16.25 -7.42 -6.65
C VAL A 2 15.80 -6.29 -5.74
N ILE A 3 16.58 -5.98 -4.72
CA ILE A 3 16.36 -4.81 -3.85
C ILE A 3 17.60 -3.94 -3.98
N GLU A 4 17.40 -2.69 -4.40
CA GLU A 4 18.45 -1.74 -4.68
C GLU A 4 18.11 -0.42 -4.01
N LYS A 5 19.06 0.13 -3.23
CA LYS A 5 18.89 1.43 -2.57
C LYS A 5 19.88 2.40 -3.18
N THR A 6 19.37 3.49 -3.73
CA THR A 6 20.16 4.59 -4.28
C THR A 6 20.19 5.75 -3.28
N LYS A 7 20.80 6.86 -3.68
CA LYS A 7 20.81 8.10 -2.90
C LYS A 7 19.39 8.61 -2.62
N ASP A 8 18.50 8.49 -3.60
CA ASP A 8 17.20 9.17 -3.58
C ASP A 8 16.02 8.18 -3.50
N GLU A 9 16.23 6.89 -3.80
CA GLU A 9 15.15 5.92 -4.00
C GLU A 9 15.47 4.51 -3.46
N LEU A 10 14.41 3.74 -3.20
CA LEU A 10 14.45 2.30 -2.96
C LEU A 10 13.70 1.60 -4.10
N ILE A 11 14.41 0.78 -4.88
CA ILE A 11 13.88 0.05 -6.03
C ILE A 11 13.72 -1.43 -5.64
N ILE A 12 12.50 -1.96 -5.76
CA ILE A 12 12.19 -3.37 -5.51
C ILE A 12 11.67 -3.98 -6.82
N ARG A 13 12.44 -4.93 -7.39
CA ARG A 13 12.02 -5.72 -8.56
C ARG A 13 11.54 -7.09 -8.12
N LEU A 14 10.26 -7.37 -8.37
CA LEU A 14 9.64 -8.65 -8.09
C LEU A 14 9.54 -9.48 -9.38
N PRO A 15 9.71 -10.81 -9.33
CA PRO A 15 9.45 -11.67 -10.49
C PRO A 15 7.96 -11.62 -10.85
N SER A 16 7.64 -11.79 -12.14
CA SER A 16 6.27 -11.72 -12.65
C SER A 16 5.32 -12.80 -12.09
N THR A 17 5.86 -13.79 -11.39
CA THR A 17 5.11 -14.84 -10.69
C THR A 17 4.51 -14.37 -9.37
N VAL A 18 4.88 -13.19 -8.87
CA VAL A 18 4.32 -12.63 -7.63
C VAL A 18 2.94 -12.04 -7.94
N ASN A 19 1.93 -12.48 -7.19
CA ASN A 19 0.59 -11.92 -7.28
C ASN A 19 0.57 -10.51 -6.67
N VAL A 20 0.34 -9.51 -7.52
CA VAL A 20 0.30 -8.09 -7.11
C VAL A 20 -0.84 -7.83 -6.11
N GLU A 21 -1.96 -8.56 -6.21
CA GLU A 21 -3.10 -8.43 -5.30
C GLU A 21 -2.73 -8.90 -3.89
N GLU A 22 -1.97 -9.99 -3.77
CA GLU A 22 -1.45 -10.48 -2.48
C GLU A 22 -0.34 -9.59 -1.91
N THR A 23 0.32 -8.80 -2.77
CA THR A 23 1.41 -7.89 -2.34
C THR A 23 0.89 -6.51 -1.92
N GLU A 24 -0.42 -6.29 -2.00
CA GLU A 24 -1.03 -4.97 -1.83
C GLU A 24 -0.83 -4.41 -0.42
N ASP A 25 -0.90 -5.24 0.62
CA ASP A 25 -0.65 -4.81 2.01
C ASP A 25 0.80 -4.36 2.23
N PHE A 26 1.75 -5.02 1.57
CA PHE A 26 3.16 -4.62 1.61
C PHE A 26 3.38 -3.28 0.90
N LEU A 27 2.79 -3.08 -0.28
CA LEU A 27 2.87 -1.81 -1.01
C LEU A 27 2.25 -0.66 -0.20
N ARG A 28 1.14 -0.92 0.51
CA ARG A 28 0.50 0.06 1.39
C ARG A 28 1.35 0.41 2.59
N TYR A 29 2.00 -0.57 3.20
CA TYR A 29 2.94 -0.32 4.28
C TYR A 29 4.11 0.56 3.83
N LEU A 30 4.69 0.27 2.66
CA LEU A 30 5.76 1.10 2.08
C LEU A 30 5.27 2.53 1.82
N ARG A 31 4.05 2.70 1.30
CA ARG A 31 3.45 4.02 1.08
C ARG A 31 3.21 4.76 2.40
N TYR A 32 2.77 4.06 3.44
CA TYR A 32 2.64 4.63 4.79
C TYR A 32 3.99 5.13 5.32
N GLN A 33 5.05 4.33 5.19
CA GLN A 33 6.40 4.71 5.60
C GLN A 33 6.92 5.92 4.81
N GLU A 34 6.73 5.94 3.49
CA GLU A 34 7.12 7.07 2.63
C GLU A 34 6.45 8.37 3.10
N ILE A 35 5.15 8.32 3.34
CA ILE A 35 4.42 9.53 3.71
C ILE A 35 4.78 9.98 5.13
N THR A 36 4.85 9.06 6.09
CA THR A 36 5.18 9.40 7.48
C THR A 36 6.63 9.84 7.65
N SER A 37 7.56 9.39 6.80
CA SER A 37 8.97 9.81 6.84
C SER A 37 9.15 11.33 6.65
N LYS A 38 8.21 11.99 5.96
CA LYS A 38 8.24 13.44 5.69
C LYS A 38 7.63 14.28 6.79
N PHE A 39 6.98 13.67 7.78
CA PHE A 39 6.14 14.37 8.75
C PHE A 39 6.65 14.21 10.18
N LYS A 40 7.16 15.30 10.77
CA LYS A 40 7.19 15.53 12.24
C LYS A 40 5.79 15.95 12.75
N VAL A 41 4.73 15.36 12.21
CA VAL A 41 3.35 15.86 12.36
C VAL A 41 2.55 14.97 13.30
N LYS A 42 1.59 15.57 14.02
CA LYS A 42 0.75 14.89 15.02
C LYS A 42 0.07 13.67 14.41
N GLN A 43 0.04 12.58 15.17
CA GLN A 43 -0.57 11.28 14.83
C GLN A 43 -1.97 11.37 14.20
N VAL A 44 -2.74 12.41 14.54
CA VAL A 44 -4.08 12.68 13.98
C VAL A 44 -4.07 12.84 12.46
N ASP A 45 -3.08 13.52 11.88
CA ASP A 45 -3.04 13.77 10.44
C ASP A 45 -2.58 12.53 9.67
N VAL A 46 -1.67 11.76 10.28
CA VAL A 46 -1.28 10.43 9.82
C VAL A 46 -2.50 9.49 9.79
N ASN A 47 -3.31 9.51 10.84
CA ASN A 47 -4.51 8.68 10.93
C ASN A 47 -5.59 9.08 9.91
N LYS A 48 -5.75 10.38 9.61
CA LYS A 48 -6.68 10.85 8.56
C LYS A 48 -6.26 10.37 7.18
N LEU A 49 -4.97 10.42 6.87
CA LEU A 49 -4.45 9.98 5.59
C LEU A 49 -4.51 8.46 5.41
N ALA A 50 -4.19 7.70 6.47
CA ALA A 50 -4.35 6.25 6.47
C ALA A 50 -5.83 5.87 6.21
N LYS A 51 -6.78 6.57 6.84
CA LYS A 51 -8.21 6.38 6.60
C LYS A 51 -8.63 6.71 5.16
N SER A 52 -8.08 7.77 4.55
CA SER A 52 -8.43 8.10 3.16
C SER A 52 -7.88 7.08 2.16
N ILE A 53 -6.66 6.57 2.38
CA ILE A 53 -6.07 5.50 1.56
C ILE A 53 -6.89 4.20 1.70
N SER A 54 -7.20 3.82 2.94
CA SER A 54 -8.03 2.63 3.21
C SER A 54 -9.42 2.74 2.60
N ARG A 55 -10.06 3.92 2.68
CA ARG A 55 -11.39 4.14 2.12
C ARG A 55 -11.37 4.14 0.59
N SER A 56 -10.43 4.86 -0.02
CA SER A 56 -10.27 4.86 -1.49
C SER A 56 -10.05 3.45 -2.02
N TRP A 57 -9.25 2.65 -1.31
CA TRP A 57 -9.02 1.27 -1.67
C TRP A 57 -10.27 0.39 -1.52
N PHE A 58 -10.98 0.52 -0.40
CA PHE A 58 -12.20 -0.25 -0.16
C PHE A 58 -13.24 0.04 -1.25
N GLU A 59 -13.43 1.30 -1.63
CA GLU A 59 -14.35 1.67 -2.72
C GLU A 59 -13.88 1.10 -4.08
N SER A 60 -12.57 1.07 -4.36
CA SER A 60 -12.04 0.51 -5.62
C SER A 60 -12.06 -1.02 -5.68
N ASN A 61 -12.03 -1.72 -4.54
CA ASN A 61 -11.95 -3.19 -4.49
C ASN A 61 -13.21 -3.86 -3.90
N LYS A 62 -14.26 -3.10 -3.58
CA LYS A 62 -15.53 -3.62 -3.04
C LYS A 62 -16.16 -4.70 -3.93
N SER A 63 -15.96 -4.62 -5.25
CA SER A 63 -16.44 -5.60 -6.22
C SER A 63 -15.73 -6.97 -6.11
N LYS A 64 -14.50 -7.03 -5.58
CA LYS A 64 -13.79 -8.31 -5.37
C LYS A 64 -14.36 -9.08 -4.18
N PHE A 65 -14.79 -8.39 -3.13
CA PHE A 65 -15.33 -9.01 -1.92
C PHE A 65 -16.82 -9.41 -2.02
N LEU A 66 -17.57 -8.85 -2.97
CA LEU A 66 -19.00 -9.18 -3.16
C LEU A 66 -19.25 -10.38 -4.08
N ASN A 67 -18.21 -10.94 -4.70
CA ASN A 67 -18.32 -12.08 -5.62
C ASN A 67 -17.95 -13.43 -4.98
N GLU A 68 -17.48 -13.47 -3.73
CA GLU A 68 -17.13 -14.73 -3.04
C GLU A 68 -18.31 -15.38 -2.28
N ASP A 69 -19.46 -14.70 -2.13
CA ASP A 69 -20.62 -15.24 -1.39
C ASP A 69 -21.63 -16.02 -2.26
N ASN A 70 -21.34 -16.28 -3.55
CA ASN A 70 -22.24 -17.04 -4.45
C ASN A 70 -21.52 -18.15 -5.27
N SER A 71 -20.76 -19.03 -4.61
CA SER A 71 -20.31 -20.30 -5.22
C SER A 71 -20.33 -21.45 -4.22
#